data_AF-A0A1Y0EDG4-F1
#
_entry.id   AF-A0A1Y0EDG4-F1
#
_cell.length_a   1.000
_cell.length_b   1.000
_cell.length_c   1.000
_cell.angle_alpha   90.00
_cell.angle_beta   90.00
_cell.angle_gamma   90.00
#
_symmetry.space_group_name_H-M   'P 1'
#
loop_
_entity.id
_entity.type
_entity.pdbx_description
1 polymer ?
#
loop_
_entity_poly.entity_id
_entity_poly.type
_entity_poly.pdbx_seq_one_letter_code
_entity_poly.pdbx_strand_id
1 'polypeptide(L)'
;MQIPKTQVTAIAHNPSWRARYLRRFGRDEDGSIIILTILLLITMLILGGMAVDFMRYEARRATLQSVSDRAVLAAASLNQQIDPGLIVEDYFAKAGFADALRDAPVVVDNGNSRSVTVRSALDVDTFYLRLAGMDRLTAPAQASATEGVGKVEIALVLDISGSMRFSNRFANMQAAAIAFAEEVLDPANGGTVSLTIIPYAGATNPGPEMFAYMGGVRYPDTLLPGDDGILGTEDDYFFPQVSSCVEMEGSDWSTTGLPAAGRPQVPHFQTWDIAPQVMDWGWCPQDKSSIQYALASAAQARTFINNLRMHDGTGTHYAMKYALAALDPSSQPAFQHLSHPSRGLVPPEFANRPAAWDDPETKKIIVLMTDGQITVQERPRIPQQERDIDRTILQSIHGKNNRGTVIGESTNVARFEAICTLANEPARHVDVYTVAFEVPRNSPADRQMRGCASDPSMFFRTSGAELIEVFSGIAERITDLRLNL
;
A
#
# COMPACT_ATOMS: atom_id res chain seq x y z
N MET A 1 -95.66 -65.38 63.61
CA MET A 1 -96.88 -64.56 63.41
C MET A 1 -96.55 -63.14 63.84
N GLN A 2 -96.57 -62.19 62.89
CA GLN A 2 -96.48 -60.72 62.98
C GLN A 2 -95.53 -60.04 63.99
N ILE A 3 -94.54 -59.31 63.45
CA ILE A 3 -93.87 -58.17 64.10
C ILE A 3 -94.03 -56.96 63.14
N PRO A 4 -94.39 -55.75 63.62
CA PRO A 4 -94.96 -54.69 62.78
C PRO A 4 -93.93 -53.71 62.20
N LYS A 5 -94.36 -53.00 61.15
CA LYS A 5 -93.63 -51.97 60.38
C LYS A 5 -93.46 -50.67 61.19
N THR A 6 -92.27 -50.07 61.13
CA THR A 6 -91.99 -48.69 61.56
C THR A 6 -91.76 -47.77 60.36
N GLN A 7 -92.33 -46.57 60.43
CA GLN A 7 -92.38 -45.55 59.37
C GLN A 7 -91.05 -44.80 59.19
N VAL A 8 -90.81 -44.35 57.95
CA VAL A 8 -89.70 -43.47 57.58
C VAL A 8 -90.22 -42.03 57.51
N THR A 9 -89.60 -41.11 58.25
CA THR A 9 -89.79 -39.65 58.12
C THR A 9 -88.55 -39.02 57.49
N ALA A 10 -88.76 -38.26 56.41
CA ALA A 10 -87.74 -37.55 55.66
C ALA A 10 -87.29 -36.25 56.36
N ILE A 11 -85.99 -35.94 56.31
CA ILE A 11 -85.41 -34.66 56.76
C ILE A 11 -84.76 -33.96 55.55
N ALA A 12 -85.24 -32.75 55.26
CA ALA A 12 -84.86 -31.91 54.14
C ALA A 12 -83.40 -31.42 54.23
N HIS A 13 -82.69 -31.42 53.09
CA HIS A 13 -81.31 -30.93 52.96
C HIS A 13 -81.26 -29.42 52.70
N ASN A 14 -80.54 -28.69 53.55
CA ASN A 14 -80.34 -27.24 53.44
C ASN A 14 -79.17 -26.93 52.45
N PRO A 15 -79.37 -26.18 51.35
CA PRO A 15 -78.37 -26.03 50.27
C PRO A 15 -77.26 -24.99 50.53
N SER A 16 -77.25 -24.30 51.66
CA SER A 16 -76.36 -23.15 51.92
C SER A 16 -74.88 -23.49 52.14
N TRP A 17 -74.54 -24.70 52.60
CA TRP A 17 -73.14 -25.12 52.82
C TRP A 17 -72.38 -25.39 51.51
N ARG A 18 -73.07 -25.90 50.48
CA ARG A 18 -72.50 -26.18 49.16
C ARG A 18 -72.14 -24.89 48.42
N ALA A 19 -72.99 -23.86 48.52
CA ALA A 19 -72.72 -22.55 47.92
C ALA A 19 -71.49 -21.86 48.54
N ARG A 20 -71.26 -22.04 49.85
CA ARG A 20 -70.10 -21.43 50.56
C ARG A 20 -68.78 -22.12 50.21
N TYR A 21 -68.78 -23.43 50.03
CA TYR A 21 -67.59 -24.19 49.61
C TYR A 21 -67.19 -23.87 48.16
N LEU A 22 -68.16 -23.79 47.24
CA LEU A 22 -67.91 -23.43 45.84
C LEU A 22 -67.42 -21.99 45.67
N ARG A 23 -67.93 -21.04 46.47
CA ARG A 23 -67.41 -19.66 46.51
C ARG A 23 -66.01 -19.55 47.09
N ARG A 24 -65.61 -20.45 47.99
CA ARG A 24 -64.28 -20.48 48.59
C ARG A 24 -63.25 -21.09 47.63
N PHE A 25 -63.64 -22.16 46.91
CA PHE A 25 -62.83 -22.77 45.86
C PHE A 25 -62.60 -21.83 44.67
N GLY A 26 -63.60 -21.03 44.27
CA GLY A 26 -63.44 -20.02 43.21
C GLY A 26 -62.63 -18.78 43.61
N ARG A 27 -62.27 -18.62 44.89
CA ARG A 27 -61.39 -17.54 45.40
C ARG A 27 -60.05 -18.07 45.92
N ASP A 28 -59.74 -19.35 45.68
CA ASP A 28 -58.53 -19.98 46.16
C ASP A 28 -57.37 -19.65 45.19
N GLU A 29 -56.44 -18.81 45.64
CA GLU A 29 -55.31 -18.31 44.82
C GLU A 29 -54.05 -19.19 44.93
N ASP A 30 -54.08 -20.23 45.77
CA ASP A 30 -52.93 -21.11 46.06
C ASP A 30 -52.38 -21.82 44.81
N GLY A 31 -53.17 -21.96 43.74
CA GLY A 31 -52.74 -22.54 42.46
C GLY A 31 -52.09 -21.55 41.48
N SER A 32 -52.20 -20.24 41.72
CA SER A 32 -51.73 -19.22 40.76
C SER A 32 -50.20 -19.17 40.65
N ILE A 33 -49.48 -19.41 41.75
CA ILE A 33 -48.01 -19.51 41.80
C ILE A 33 -47.52 -20.73 41.00
N ILE A 34 -48.28 -21.83 40.96
CA ILE A 34 -47.91 -23.03 40.21
C ILE A 34 -47.90 -22.74 38.71
N ILE A 35 -48.90 -22.02 38.20
CA ILE A 35 -48.97 -21.62 36.79
C ILE A 35 -47.78 -20.73 36.42
N LEU A 36 -47.48 -19.71 37.25
CA LEU A 36 -46.32 -18.83 37.03
C LEU A 36 -44.99 -19.59 37.09
N THR A 37 -44.85 -20.53 38.03
CA THR A 37 -43.63 -21.34 38.20
C THR A 37 -43.42 -22.26 37.00
N ILE A 38 -44.47 -22.92 36.52
CA ILE A 38 -44.39 -23.76 35.31
C ILE A 38 -44.03 -22.91 34.09
N LEU A 39 -44.64 -21.73 33.93
CA LEU A 39 -44.30 -20.81 32.85
C LEU A 39 -42.83 -20.40 32.89
N LEU A 40 -42.33 -19.98 34.07
CA LEU A 40 -40.95 -19.57 34.26
C LEU A 40 -39.96 -20.71 34.00
N LEU A 41 -40.28 -21.92 34.49
CA LEU A 41 -39.49 -23.12 34.26
C LEU A 41 -39.39 -23.45 32.76
N ILE A 42 -40.51 -23.37 32.03
CA ILE A 42 -40.54 -23.58 30.58
C ILE A 42 -39.69 -22.52 29.87
N THR A 43 -39.82 -21.25 30.22
CA THR A 43 -38.99 -20.19 29.62
C THR A 43 -37.49 -20.37 29.91
N MET A 44 -37.12 -20.79 31.12
CA MET A 44 -35.72 -21.09 31.46
C MET A 44 -35.18 -22.28 30.67
N LEU A 45 -35.98 -23.33 30.47
CA LEU A 45 -35.61 -24.48 29.64
C LEU A 45 -35.45 -24.09 28.17
N ILE A 46 -36.31 -23.22 27.64
CA ILE A 46 -36.19 -22.71 26.27
C ILE A 46 -34.92 -21.87 26.13
N LEU A 47 -34.70 -20.89 27.01
CA LEU A 47 -33.51 -20.03 26.95
C LEU A 47 -32.20 -20.82 27.15
N GLY A 48 -32.18 -21.74 28.11
CA GLY A 48 -31.05 -22.63 28.34
C GLY A 48 -30.81 -23.56 27.15
N GLY A 49 -31.88 -24.08 26.54
CA GLY A 49 -31.82 -24.89 25.33
C GLY A 49 -31.27 -24.14 24.13
N MET A 50 -31.74 -22.90 23.91
CA MET A 50 -31.22 -22.01 22.88
C MET A 50 -29.72 -21.74 23.07
N ALA A 51 -29.28 -21.50 24.30
CA ALA A 51 -27.85 -21.30 24.60
C ALA A 51 -27.01 -22.53 24.21
N VAL A 52 -27.50 -23.75 24.49
CA VAL A 52 -26.83 -24.99 24.06
C VAL A 52 -26.78 -25.10 22.55
N ASP A 53 -27.85 -24.78 21.83
CA ASP A 53 -27.87 -24.80 20.36
C ASP A 53 -26.89 -23.80 19.76
N PHE A 54 -26.83 -22.57 20.28
CA PHE A 54 -25.86 -21.56 19.85
C PHE A 54 -24.42 -21.99 20.15
N MET A 55 -24.15 -22.54 21.32
CA MET A 55 -22.82 -23.06 21.65
C MET A 55 -22.38 -24.18 20.70
N ARG A 56 -23.30 -25.10 20.36
CA ARG A 56 -23.03 -26.16 19.39
C ARG A 56 -22.81 -25.61 17.99
N TYR A 57 -23.61 -24.64 17.56
CA TYR A 57 -23.47 -23.95 16.28
C TYR A 57 -22.11 -23.28 16.15
N GLU A 58 -21.71 -22.44 17.12
CA GLU A 58 -20.42 -21.74 17.09
C GLU A 58 -19.24 -22.71 17.18
N ALA A 59 -19.31 -23.76 18.01
CA ALA A 59 -18.26 -24.78 18.08
C ALA A 59 -18.06 -25.50 16.73
N ARG A 60 -19.15 -25.84 16.05
CA ARG A 60 -19.10 -26.47 14.72
C ARG A 60 -18.59 -25.50 13.65
N ARG A 61 -19.05 -24.26 13.66
CA ARG A 61 -18.57 -23.19 12.76
C ARG A 61 -17.06 -22.97 12.89
N ALA A 62 -16.56 -22.85 14.12
CA ALA A 62 -15.12 -22.67 14.38
C ALA A 62 -14.29 -23.87 13.93
N THR A 63 -14.81 -25.10 14.11
CA THR A 63 -14.14 -26.31 13.62
C THR A 63 -14.08 -26.33 12.09
N LEU A 64 -15.19 -26.01 11.41
CA LEU A 64 -15.23 -25.94 9.95
C LEU A 64 -14.25 -24.90 9.38
N GLN A 65 -14.17 -23.72 10.01
CA GLN A 65 -13.21 -22.68 9.63
C GLN A 65 -11.77 -23.20 9.78
N SER A 66 -11.43 -23.80 10.93
CA SER A 66 -10.09 -24.36 11.18
C SER A 66 -9.68 -25.45 10.17
N VAL A 67 -10.63 -26.30 9.77
CA VAL A 67 -10.41 -27.31 8.72
C VAL A 67 -10.20 -26.63 7.37
N SER A 68 -11.02 -25.63 7.03
CA SER A 68 -10.91 -24.88 5.78
C SER A 68 -9.55 -24.20 5.67
N ASP A 69 -9.07 -23.54 6.74
CA ASP A 69 -7.77 -22.85 6.78
C ASP A 69 -6.61 -23.82 6.56
N ARG A 70 -6.63 -24.98 7.23
CA ARG A 70 -5.60 -26.01 7.06
C ARG A 70 -5.61 -26.62 5.67
N ALA A 71 -6.80 -26.81 5.09
CA ALA A 71 -6.96 -27.37 3.76
C ALA A 71 -6.40 -26.44 2.69
N VAL A 72 -6.73 -25.14 2.74
CA VAL A 72 -6.20 -24.17 1.77
C VAL A 72 -4.70 -23.97 1.90
N LEU A 73 -4.14 -23.95 3.13
CA LEU A 73 -2.68 -23.86 3.33
C LEU A 73 -1.95 -25.07 2.75
N ALA A 74 -2.46 -26.28 2.97
CA ALA A 74 -1.85 -27.49 2.42
C ALA A 74 -1.98 -27.58 0.89
N ALA A 75 -3.10 -27.13 0.35
CA ALA A 75 -3.38 -27.14 -1.08
C ALA A 75 -2.64 -26.04 -1.85
N ALA A 76 -2.40 -24.88 -1.21
CA ALA A 76 -1.65 -23.78 -1.80
C ALA A 76 -0.18 -24.14 -2.03
N SER A 77 0.37 -25.18 -1.38
CA SER A 77 1.79 -25.43 -1.44
C SER A 77 2.34 -25.77 -2.82
N LEU A 78 3.45 -25.12 -3.20
CA LEU A 78 4.10 -25.31 -4.51
C LEU A 78 4.91 -26.61 -4.58
N ASN A 79 5.36 -27.13 -3.44
CA ASN A 79 6.09 -28.40 -3.36
C ASN A 79 5.19 -29.63 -3.55
N GLN A 80 3.88 -29.42 -3.64
CA GLN A 80 2.89 -30.47 -3.72
C GLN A 80 2.62 -30.90 -5.17
N GLN A 81 2.71 -32.21 -5.41
CA GLN A 81 2.54 -32.81 -6.74
C GLN A 81 1.11 -33.29 -7.02
N ILE A 82 0.27 -33.37 -5.98
CA ILE A 82 -1.14 -33.73 -6.10
C ILE A 82 -1.94 -32.48 -6.47
N ASP A 83 -2.99 -32.66 -7.27
CA ASP A 83 -3.94 -31.59 -7.59
C ASP A 83 -4.46 -30.90 -6.32
N PRO A 84 -4.40 -29.55 -6.23
CA PRO A 84 -4.83 -28.81 -5.05
C PRO A 84 -6.30 -29.04 -4.67
N GLY A 85 -7.19 -29.24 -5.65
CA GLY A 85 -8.59 -29.53 -5.42
C GLY A 85 -8.78 -30.85 -4.67
N LEU A 86 -8.07 -31.89 -5.09
CA LEU A 86 -8.09 -33.21 -4.43
C LEU A 86 -7.57 -33.15 -3.00
N ILE A 87 -6.62 -32.28 -2.70
CA ILE A 87 -6.08 -32.11 -1.34
C ILE A 87 -7.11 -31.47 -0.42
N VAL A 88 -7.80 -30.44 -0.90
CA VAL A 88 -8.90 -29.83 -0.15
C VAL A 88 -9.96 -30.88 0.14
N GLU A 89 -10.39 -31.64 -0.87
CA GLU A 89 -11.39 -32.70 -0.69
C GLU A 89 -10.94 -33.76 0.32
N ASP A 90 -9.67 -34.20 0.27
CA ASP A 90 -9.11 -35.18 1.21
C ASP A 90 -9.05 -34.64 2.65
N TYR A 91 -8.69 -33.36 2.85
CA TYR A 91 -8.71 -32.72 4.16
C TYR A 91 -10.13 -32.66 4.75
N PHE A 92 -11.11 -32.25 3.95
CA PHE A 92 -12.51 -32.21 4.37
C PHE A 92 -13.05 -33.61 4.66
N ALA A 93 -12.72 -34.61 3.83
CA ALA A 93 -13.11 -36.00 4.05
C ALA A 93 -12.52 -36.56 5.35
N LYS A 94 -11.21 -36.37 5.59
CA LYS A 94 -10.53 -36.82 6.83
C LYS A 94 -11.04 -36.12 8.08
N ALA A 95 -11.48 -34.87 7.97
CA ALA A 95 -12.07 -34.12 9.07
C ALA A 95 -13.56 -34.44 9.32
N GLY A 96 -14.19 -35.25 8.46
CA GLY A 96 -15.61 -35.61 8.56
C GLY A 96 -16.57 -34.54 8.03
N PHE A 97 -16.11 -33.68 7.12
CA PHE A 97 -16.86 -32.58 6.52
C PHE A 97 -16.94 -32.68 4.98
N ALA A 98 -16.88 -33.87 4.40
CA ALA A 98 -16.90 -34.06 2.93
C ALA A 98 -18.07 -33.32 2.24
N ASP A 99 -19.27 -33.37 2.84
CA ASP A 99 -20.48 -32.74 2.28
C ASP A 99 -20.60 -31.23 2.58
N ALA A 100 -19.63 -30.63 3.28
CA ALA A 100 -19.65 -29.22 3.65
C ALA A 100 -19.13 -28.29 2.55
N LEU A 101 -18.48 -28.82 1.52
CA LEU A 101 -18.04 -28.04 0.36
C LEU A 101 -19.26 -27.64 -0.49
N ARG A 102 -19.48 -26.34 -0.67
CA ARG A 102 -20.62 -25.84 -1.46
C ARG A 102 -20.25 -25.67 -2.94
N ASP A 103 -19.01 -25.27 -3.20
CA ASP A 103 -18.45 -25.04 -4.53
C ASP A 103 -17.14 -25.84 -4.69
N ALA A 104 -16.75 -26.11 -5.93
CA ALA A 104 -15.42 -26.63 -6.21
C ALA A 104 -14.35 -25.62 -5.75
N PRO A 105 -13.21 -26.06 -5.20
CA PRO A 105 -12.11 -25.18 -4.85
C PRO A 105 -11.67 -24.33 -6.05
N VAL A 106 -11.52 -23.03 -5.85
CA VAL A 106 -11.00 -22.12 -6.88
C VAL A 106 -9.49 -22.11 -6.75
N VAL A 107 -8.82 -22.63 -7.77
CA VAL A 107 -7.36 -22.70 -7.84
C VAL A 107 -6.87 -21.74 -8.92
N VAL A 108 -5.99 -20.82 -8.55
CA VAL A 108 -5.27 -19.95 -9.48
C VAL A 108 -3.79 -20.30 -9.36
N ASP A 109 -3.24 -20.96 -10.38
CA ASP A 109 -1.84 -21.38 -10.43
C ASP A 109 -1.14 -20.71 -11.62
N ASN A 110 -0.14 -19.88 -11.32
CA ASN A 110 0.64 -19.13 -12.29
C ASN A 110 2.07 -19.69 -12.46
N GLY A 111 2.34 -20.90 -11.95
CA GLY A 111 3.62 -21.61 -12.04
C GLY A 111 4.67 -21.19 -11.00
N ASN A 112 4.67 -19.92 -10.58
CA ASN A 112 5.51 -19.39 -9.50
C ASN A 112 4.72 -19.04 -8.23
N SER A 113 3.40 -19.09 -8.30
CA SER A 113 2.47 -18.81 -7.21
C SER A 113 1.22 -19.65 -7.40
N ARG A 114 0.65 -20.11 -6.29
CA ARG A 114 -0.58 -20.89 -6.25
C ARG A 114 -1.49 -20.35 -5.16
N SER A 115 -2.67 -19.89 -5.56
CA SER A 115 -3.73 -19.45 -4.66
C SER A 115 -4.89 -20.46 -4.68
N VAL A 116 -5.39 -20.82 -3.51
CA VAL A 116 -6.50 -21.76 -3.34
C VAL A 116 -7.55 -21.12 -2.43
N THR A 117 -8.75 -20.92 -2.96
CA THR A 117 -9.91 -20.41 -2.22
C THR A 117 -10.99 -21.47 -2.10
N VAL A 118 -11.55 -21.62 -0.90
CA VAL A 118 -12.60 -22.60 -0.59
C VAL A 118 -13.77 -21.90 0.10
N ARG A 119 -14.99 -22.28 -0.31
CA ARG A 119 -16.26 -21.90 0.33
C ARG A 119 -16.96 -23.14 0.85
N SER A 120 -17.24 -23.16 2.14
CA SER A 120 -17.89 -24.29 2.80
C SER A 120 -19.04 -23.81 3.69
N ALA A 121 -20.02 -24.68 3.92
CA ALA A 121 -21.08 -24.42 4.87
C ALA A 121 -21.62 -25.73 5.45
N LEU A 122 -21.92 -25.72 6.75
CA LEU A 122 -22.45 -26.87 7.46
C LEU A 122 -23.82 -26.55 8.06
N ASP A 123 -24.80 -27.42 7.82
CA ASP A 123 -26.11 -27.33 8.45
C ASP A 123 -26.09 -28.06 9.80
N VAL A 124 -26.26 -27.30 10.88
CA VAL A 124 -26.25 -27.82 12.26
C VAL A 124 -27.69 -28.00 12.74
N ASP A 125 -28.07 -29.26 13.03
CA ASP A 125 -29.39 -29.56 13.61
C ASP A 125 -29.52 -28.99 15.02
N THR A 126 -30.60 -28.24 15.24
CA THR A 126 -30.94 -27.67 16.55
C THR A 126 -31.70 -28.68 17.41
N PHE A 127 -31.48 -28.66 18.72
CA PHE A 127 -32.20 -29.53 19.65
C PHE A 127 -33.41 -28.84 20.25
N TYR A 128 -33.31 -27.55 20.56
CA TYR A 128 -34.33 -26.78 21.25
C TYR A 128 -34.95 -25.71 20.36
N LEU A 129 -34.19 -25.08 19.47
CA LEU A 129 -34.72 -24.10 18.50
C LEU A 129 -35.72 -24.72 17.52
N ARG A 130 -35.67 -26.05 17.30
CA ARG A 130 -36.71 -26.78 16.55
C ARG A 130 -38.12 -26.59 17.13
N LEU A 131 -38.24 -26.41 18.46
CA LEU A 131 -39.53 -26.17 19.13
C LEU A 131 -40.10 -24.79 18.75
N ALA A 132 -39.25 -23.87 18.30
CA ALA A 132 -39.61 -22.57 17.76
C ALA A 132 -39.67 -22.56 16.21
N GLY A 133 -39.65 -23.73 15.56
CA GLY A 133 -39.74 -23.88 14.10
C GLY A 133 -38.42 -23.70 13.34
N MET A 134 -37.28 -23.64 14.02
CA MET A 134 -35.95 -23.54 13.40
C MET A 134 -35.19 -24.86 13.56
N ASP A 135 -35.38 -25.79 12.64
CA ASP A 135 -34.80 -27.14 12.73
C ASP A 135 -33.27 -27.17 12.51
N ARG A 136 -32.74 -26.20 11.74
CA ARG A 136 -31.33 -26.15 11.33
C ARG A 136 -30.79 -24.73 11.31
N LEU A 137 -29.49 -24.58 11.60
CA LEU A 137 -28.72 -23.36 11.43
C LEU A 137 -27.53 -23.62 10.49
N THR A 138 -27.40 -22.84 9.43
CA THR A 138 -26.29 -22.97 8.48
C THR A 138 -25.09 -22.14 8.93
N ALA A 139 -23.95 -22.80 9.15
CA ALA A 139 -22.68 -22.18 9.51
C ALA A 139 -21.79 -22.01 8.26
N PRO A 140 -21.66 -20.81 7.68
CA PRO A 140 -20.74 -20.58 6.56
C PRO A 140 -19.29 -20.44 7.04
N ALA A 141 -18.36 -20.90 6.21
CA ALA A 141 -16.93 -20.71 6.35
C ALA A 141 -16.30 -20.43 4.98
N GLN A 142 -15.28 -19.57 4.97
CA GLN A 142 -14.52 -19.25 3.77
C GLN A 142 -13.05 -19.11 4.15
N ALA A 143 -12.18 -19.74 3.38
CA ALA A 143 -10.74 -19.68 3.57
C ALA A 143 -10.04 -19.48 2.22
N SER A 144 -8.92 -18.78 2.24
CA SER A 144 -8.02 -18.64 1.09
C SER A 144 -6.58 -18.63 1.58
N ALA A 145 -5.69 -19.27 0.82
CA ALA A 145 -4.26 -19.20 1.03
C ALA A 145 -3.54 -19.11 -0.33
N THR A 146 -2.39 -18.46 -0.32
CA THR A 146 -1.49 -18.36 -1.47
C THR A 146 -0.10 -18.78 -1.00
N GLU A 147 0.60 -19.55 -1.82
CA GLU A 147 2.04 -19.82 -1.66
C GLU A 147 2.71 -19.48 -2.99
N GLY A 148 3.62 -18.53 -2.98
CA GLY A 148 4.29 -18.12 -4.20
C GLY A 148 5.47 -17.20 -4.01
N VAL A 149 6.20 -17.04 -5.10
CA VAL A 149 7.12 -15.93 -5.27
C VAL A 149 6.27 -14.71 -5.66
N GLY A 150 5.86 -13.93 -4.65
CA GLY A 150 5.17 -12.66 -4.88
C GLY A 150 5.94 -11.76 -5.83
N LYS A 151 5.25 -11.02 -6.69
CA LYS A 151 5.84 -9.95 -7.51
C LYS A 151 6.05 -8.75 -6.59
N VAL A 152 7.21 -8.10 -6.72
CA VAL A 152 7.48 -6.89 -5.93
C VAL A 152 7.82 -5.75 -6.88
N GLU A 153 7.12 -4.63 -6.71
CA GLU A 153 7.36 -3.38 -7.41
C GLU A 153 7.89 -2.36 -6.39
N ILE A 154 9.17 -2.01 -6.52
CA ILE A 154 9.86 -1.14 -5.58
C ILE A 154 10.14 0.21 -6.25
N ALA A 155 9.76 1.31 -5.60
CA ALA A 155 10.20 2.65 -5.94
C ALA A 155 11.22 3.14 -4.89
N LEU A 156 12.49 3.15 -5.26
CA LEU A 156 13.60 3.60 -4.43
C LEU A 156 13.90 5.07 -4.72
N VAL A 157 13.64 5.94 -3.75
CA VAL A 157 13.74 7.39 -3.89
C VAL A 157 14.99 7.90 -3.20
N LEU A 158 15.92 8.45 -4.01
CA LEU A 158 17.26 8.82 -3.58
C LEU A 158 17.46 10.34 -3.62
N ASP A 159 17.75 10.91 -2.46
CA ASP A 159 18.12 12.32 -2.33
C ASP A 159 19.54 12.53 -2.87
N ILE A 160 19.64 13.28 -3.97
CA ILE A 160 20.90 13.71 -4.59
C ILE A 160 21.05 15.23 -4.53
N SER A 161 20.39 15.88 -3.57
CA SER A 161 20.49 17.32 -3.36
C SER A 161 21.87 17.75 -2.86
N GLY A 162 22.17 19.04 -3.01
CA GLY A 162 23.46 19.62 -2.65
C GLY A 162 23.82 19.51 -1.15
N SER A 163 22.86 19.28 -0.25
CA SER A 163 23.13 19.01 1.18
C SER A 163 23.87 17.68 1.40
N MET A 164 23.71 16.72 0.50
CA MET A 164 24.36 15.40 0.56
C MET A 164 25.88 15.46 0.39
N ARG A 165 26.44 16.62 -0.01
CA ARG A 165 27.89 16.78 -0.20
C ARG A 165 28.69 16.77 1.10
N PHE A 166 28.02 16.96 2.23
CA PHE A 166 28.65 17.03 3.55
C PHE A 166 28.71 15.65 4.21
N SER A 167 29.61 15.49 5.19
CA SER A 167 29.71 14.31 6.07
C SER A 167 29.76 12.95 5.35
N ASN A 168 30.28 12.90 4.12
CA ASN A 168 30.29 11.68 3.29
C ASN A 168 28.90 11.08 3.01
N ARG A 169 27.82 11.87 3.18
CA ARG A 169 26.43 11.41 3.07
C ARG A 169 26.14 10.79 1.71
N PHE A 170 26.55 11.48 0.63
CA PHE A 170 26.33 11.00 -0.73
C PHE A 170 26.96 9.63 -0.98
N ALA A 171 28.22 9.42 -0.58
CA ALA A 171 28.91 8.15 -0.76
C ALA A 171 28.27 7.03 0.09
N ASN A 172 27.86 7.32 1.32
CA ASN A 172 27.14 6.36 2.17
C ASN A 172 25.78 5.99 1.57
N MET A 173 25.05 6.97 1.02
CA MET A 173 23.79 6.74 0.30
C MET A 173 24.01 5.86 -0.93
N GLN A 174 25.03 6.14 -1.74
CA GLN A 174 25.36 5.30 -2.90
C GLN A 174 25.64 3.85 -2.47
N ALA A 175 26.47 3.65 -1.45
CA ALA A 175 26.79 2.31 -0.95
C ALA A 175 25.55 1.57 -0.42
N ALA A 176 24.69 2.25 0.34
CA ALA A 176 23.46 1.67 0.89
C ALA A 176 22.43 1.33 -0.20
N ALA A 177 22.22 2.23 -1.16
CA ALA A 177 21.31 2.01 -2.29
C ALA A 177 21.81 0.87 -3.21
N ILE A 178 23.13 0.74 -3.38
CA ILE A 178 23.74 -0.37 -4.11
C ILE A 178 23.50 -1.69 -3.38
N ALA A 179 23.79 -1.75 -2.07
CA ALA A 179 23.55 -2.95 -1.26
C ALA A 179 22.08 -3.38 -1.30
N PHE A 180 21.14 -2.43 -1.18
CA PHE A 180 19.72 -2.67 -1.34
C PHE A 180 19.36 -3.23 -2.71
N ALA A 181 19.86 -2.61 -3.79
CA ALA A 181 19.57 -3.04 -5.14
C ALA A 181 20.13 -4.44 -5.45
N GLU A 182 21.32 -4.77 -4.92
CA GLU A 182 21.92 -6.09 -5.07
C GLU A 182 21.12 -7.18 -4.34
N GLU A 183 20.60 -6.88 -3.14
CA GLU A 183 19.79 -7.81 -2.37
C GLU A 183 18.42 -8.06 -3.03
N VAL A 184 17.68 -7.00 -3.37
CA VAL A 184 16.31 -7.16 -3.90
C VAL A 184 16.27 -7.68 -5.34
N LEU A 185 17.30 -7.39 -6.14
CA LEU A 185 17.41 -7.86 -7.53
C LEU A 185 18.30 -9.11 -7.67
N ASP A 186 18.59 -9.82 -6.57
CA ASP A 186 19.32 -11.09 -6.64
C ASP A 186 18.58 -12.06 -7.59
N PRO A 187 19.22 -12.63 -8.62
CA PRO A 187 18.63 -13.66 -9.47
C PRO A 187 18.09 -14.88 -8.71
N ALA A 188 18.62 -15.19 -7.52
CA ALA A 188 18.07 -16.21 -6.61
C ALA A 188 16.61 -15.91 -6.21
N ASN A 189 16.24 -14.63 -6.27
CA ASN A 189 14.87 -14.15 -6.12
C ASN A 189 14.04 -14.39 -7.41
N GLY A 190 14.40 -15.25 -8.36
CA GLY A 190 13.47 -15.70 -9.42
C GLY A 190 12.95 -14.61 -10.38
N GLY A 191 13.58 -13.43 -10.43
CA GLY A 191 13.34 -12.39 -11.44
C GLY A 191 11.98 -11.67 -11.38
N THR A 192 11.23 -11.76 -10.27
CA THR A 192 9.90 -11.12 -10.13
C THR A 192 9.93 -9.76 -9.45
N VAL A 193 11.11 -9.24 -9.12
CA VAL A 193 11.28 -7.92 -8.49
C VAL A 193 11.66 -6.89 -9.55
N SER A 194 10.95 -5.77 -9.59
CA SER A 194 11.32 -4.62 -10.41
C SER A 194 11.66 -3.44 -9.52
N LEU A 195 12.82 -2.85 -9.75
CA LEU A 195 13.30 -1.70 -8.99
C LEU A 195 13.28 -0.44 -9.85
N THR A 196 12.41 0.51 -9.52
CA THR A 196 12.44 1.86 -10.08
C THR A 196 13.28 2.76 -9.18
N ILE A 197 14.35 3.35 -9.71
CA ILE A 197 15.24 4.26 -8.96
C ILE A 197 14.89 5.69 -9.34
N ILE A 198 14.60 6.52 -8.34
CA ILE A 198 14.13 7.91 -8.50
C ILE A 198 15.08 8.86 -7.79
N PRO A 199 16.16 9.30 -8.47
CA PRO A 199 17.01 10.36 -7.96
C PRO A 199 16.28 11.71 -8.02
N TYR A 200 16.45 12.54 -6.99
CA TYR A 200 15.88 13.88 -6.97
C TYR A 200 16.80 14.90 -6.31
N ALA A 201 16.68 16.14 -6.77
CA ALA A 201 17.24 17.31 -6.10
C ALA A 201 16.12 18.36 -6.02
N GLY A 202 16.30 19.57 -6.56
CA GLY A 202 15.27 20.61 -6.58
C GLY A 202 13.99 20.18 -7.29
N ALA A 203 14.12 19.33 -8.31
CA ALA A 203 13.03 18.62 -8.97
C ALA A 203 13.41 17.15 -9.24
N THR A 204 12.53 16.40 -9.89
CA THR A 204 12.75 15.00 -10.29
C THR A 204 12.65 14.90 -11.81
N ASN A 205 13.70 14.35 -12.44
CA ASN A 205 13.77 14.21 -13.88
C ASN A 205 13.19 12.86 -14.34
N PRO A 206 12.02 12.81 -15.00
CA PRO A 206 11.43 11.58 -15.52
C PRO A 206 12.19 10.96 -16.69
N GLY A 207 13.12 11.71 -17.30
CA GLY A 207 13.88 11.32 -18.49
C GLY A 207 13.23 11.80 -19.78
N PRO A 208 14.01 11.93 -20.87
CA PRO A 208 13.55 12.54 -22.12
C PRO A 208 12.42 11.77 -22.80
N GLU A 209 12.46 10.44 -22.77
CA GLU A 209 11.40 9.59 -23.35
C GLU A 209 10.08 9.71 -22.56
N MET A 210 10.13 9.68 -21.23
CA MET A 210 8.93 9.86 -20.40
C MET A 210 8.38 11.29 -20.50
N PHE A 211 9.26 12.29 -20.57
CA PHE A 211 8.87 13.67 -20.81
C PHE A 211 8.12 13.82 -22.15
N ALA A 212 8.63 13.20 -23.22
CA ALA A 212 7.98 13.19 -24.52
C ALA A 212 6.65 12.43 -24.50
N TYR A 213 6.59 11.29 -23.80
CA TYR A 213 5.36 10.51 -23.60
C TYR A 213 4.25 11.33 -22.92
N MET A 214 4.61 12.12 -21.90
CA MET A 214 3.68 13.05 -21.24
C MET A 214 3.38 14.30 -22.09
N GLY A 215 3.89 14.39 -23.32
CA GLY A 215 3.71 15.55 -24.19
C GLY A 215 4.34 16.83 -23.62
N GLY A 216 5.43 16.69 -22.86
CA GLY A 216 6.13 17.83 -22.27
C GLY A 216 6.58 18.84 -23.33
N VAL A 217 6.45 20.13 -23.02
CA VAL A 217 6.79 21.22 -23.93
C VAL A 217 8.20 21.70 -23.62
N ARG A 218 9.15 21.35 -24.49
CA ARG A 218 10.55 21.82 -24.43
C ARG A 218 10.58 23.34 -24.60
N TYR A 219 11.57 23.99 -23.99
CA TYR A 219 11.97 25.31 -24.47
C TYR A 219 12.35 25.22 -25.96
N PRO A 220 12.04 26.23 -26.79
CA PRO A 220 12.37 26.17 -28.20
C PRO A 220 13.89 26.13 -28.40
N ASP A 221 14.35 25.30 -29.35
CA ASP A 221 15.74 25.27 -29.83
C ASP A 221 16.07 26.48 -30.72
N THR A 222 15.39 27.61 -30.50
CA THR A 222 15.65 28.86 -31.20
C THR A 222 16.92 29.48 -30.66
N LEU A 223 17.74 30.01 -31.57
CA LEU A 223 18.86 30.86 -31.22
C LEU A 223 18.33 32.02 -30.36
N LEU A 224 18.86 32.14 -29.14
CA LEU A 224 18.51 33.18 -28.19
C LEU A 224 19.54 34.30 -28.33
N PRO A 225 19.10 35.58 -28.34
CA PRO A 225 20.04 36.70 -28.39
C PRO A 225 20.98 36.62 -27.20
N GLY A 226 22.28 36.85 -27.45
CA GLY A 226 23.27 37.00 -26.40
C GLY A 226 23.04 38.23 -25.51
N ASP A 227 24.02 38.55 -24.66
CA ASP A 227 23.98 39.69 -23.74
C ASP A 227 23.65 41.05 -24.42
N ASP A 228 23.89 41.18 -25.72
CA ASP A 228 23.64 42.38 -26.52
C ASP A 228 22.18 42.54 -27.00
N GLY A 229 21.35 41.50 -26.85
CA GLY A 229 19.95 41.51 -27.28
C GLY A 229 19.75 41.47 -28.80
N ILE A 230 20.80 41.19 -29.59
CA ILE A 230 20.77 41.20 -31.06
C ILE A 230 21.03 39.79 -31.58
N LEU A 231 20.05 39.21 -32.28
CA LEU A 231 20.23 37.93 -32.97
C LEU A 231 21.20 38.06 -34.17
N GLY A 232 22.06 37.06 -34.33
CA GLY A 232 23.08 36.92 -35.36
C GLY A 232 24.49 37.31 -34.92
N THR A 233 24.76 37.48 -33.63
CA THR A 233 26.08 37.84 -33.09
C THR A 233 26.82 36.62 -32.52
N GLU A 234 28.12 36.76 -32.27
CA GLU A 234 28.95 35.67 -31.71
C GLU A 234 28.53 35.26 -30.29
N ASP A 235 27.71 36.07 -29.62
CA ASP A 235 27.23 35.87 -28.24
C ASP A 235 25.87 35.12 -28.17
N ASP A 236 25.28 34.75 -29.31
CA ASP A 236 24.01 34.00 -29.35
C ASP A 236 24.15 32.55 -28.86
N TYR A 237 23.12 32.01 -28.21
CA TYR A 237 23.16 30.64 -27.67
C TYR A 237 21.88 29.83 -27.86
N PHE A 238 22.02 28.51 -27.77
CA PHE A 238 20.90 27.56 -27.72
C PHE A 238 20.59 27.17 -26.27
N PHE A 239 19.30 27.06 -25.94
CA PHE A 239 18.88 26.60 -24.63
C PHE A 239 19.36 25.15 -24.39
N PRO A 240 20.01 24.85 -23.25
CA PRO A 240 20.57 23.52 -23.00
C PRO A 240 19.45 22.52 -22.69
N GLN A 241 19.12 21.66 -23.66
CA GLN A 241 18.16 20.55 -23.50
C GLN A 241 18.78 19.36 -22.75
N VAL A 242 19.36 19.61 -21.58
CA VAL A 242 20.13 18.60 -20.81
C VAL A 242 19.34 17.99 -19.64
N SER A 243 18.11 18.44 -19.43
CA SER A 243 17.25 17.98 -18.34
C SER A 243 15.78 17.97 -18.79
N SER A 244 14.96 17.08 -18.23
CA SER A 244 13.61 16.81 -18.73
C SER A 244 12.54 16.83 -17.63
N CYS A 245 12.69 17.69 -16.61
CA CYS A 245 11.63 17.90 -15.61
C CYS A 245 10.46 18.69 -16.21
N VAL A 246 9.24 18.41 -15.75
CA VAL A 246 8.02 19.15 -16.08
C VAL A 246 7.56 20.04 -14.93
N GLU A 247 6.94 21.18 -15.26
CA GLU A 247 6.23 21.98 -14.28
C GLU A 247 4.97 21.24 -13.80
N MET A 248 4.82 21.12 -12.48
CA MET A 248 3.63 20.54 -11.86
C MET A 248 2.75 21.63 -11.26
N GLU A 249 1.43 21.44 -11.37
CA GLU A 249 0.42 22.36 -10.87
C GLU A 249 -0.30 21.79 -9.64
N GLY A 250 -1.24 22.57 -9.08
CA GLY A 250 -2.01 22.18 -7.89
C GLY A 250 -2.74 20.83 -8.02
N SER A 251 -3.29 20.52 -9.20
CA SER A 251 -4.04 19.28 -9.46
C SER A 251 -3.19 18.02 -9.45
N ASP A 252 -1.88 18.14 -9.68
CA ASP A 252 -0.99 16.98 -9.72
C ASP A 252 -0.78 16.37 -8.32
N TRP A 253 -1.07 17.13 -7.25
CA TRP A 253 -0.90 16.73 -5.85
C TRP A 253 -2.12 16.04 -5.22
N SER A 254 -3.22 15.92 -5.97
CA SER A 254 -4.43 15.21 -5.56
C SER A 254 -4.64 13.90 -6.33
N THR A 255 -3.64 13.47 -7.10
CA THR A 255 -3.71 12.28 -7.96
C THR A 255 -2.47 11.41 -7.74
N THR A 256 -2.58 10.12 -8.04
CA THR A 256 -1.51 9.14 -7.83
C THR A 256 -0.67 8.90 -9.08
N GLY A 257 -1.27 8.95 -10.27
CA GLY A 257 -0.58 8.73 -11.55
C GLY A 257 0.39 9.83 -11.98
N LEU A 258 0.96 9.68 -13.18
CA LEU A 258 1.89 10.65 -13.77
C LEU A 258 1.30 12.08 -13.81
N PRO A 259 2.15 13.12 -13.76
CA PRO A 259 1.70 14.50 -13.96
C PRO A 259 0.89 14.66 -15.24
N ALA A 260 -0.03 15.63 -15.26
CA ALA A 260 -0.84 15.90 -16.43
C ALA A 260 0.02 16.17 -17.68
N ALA A 261 -0.52 15.87 -18.86
CA ALA A 261 0.20 16.01 -20.12
C ALA A 261 0.35 17.49 -20.54
N GLY A 262 1.29 17.78 -21.44
CA GLY A 262 1.42 19.11 -22.06
C GLY A 262 2.13 20.15 -21.20
N ARG A 263 2.80 19.74 -20.12
CA ARG A 263 3.44 20.65 -19.17
C ARG A 263 4.72 21.25 -19.73
N PRO A 264 5.00 22.53 -19.45
CA PRO A 264 6.27 23.12 -19.84
C PRO A 264 7.43 22.49 -19.06
N GLN A 265 8.60 22.47 -19.71
CA GLN A 265 9.85 22.06 -19.08
C GLN A 265 10.21 23.01 -17.94
N VAL A 266 10.72 22.47 -16.83
CA VAL A 266 11.37 23.31 -15.80
C VAL A 266 12.67 23.86 -16.40
N PRO A 267 12.95 25.16 -16.29
CA PRO A 267 14.21 25.72 -16.78
C PRO A 267 15.41 24.99 -16.17
N HIS A 268 16.52 24.89 -16.92
CA HIS A 268 17.77 24.38 -16.37
C HIS A 268 18.55 25.55 -15.78
N PHE A 269 18.57 25.64 -14.44
CA PHE A 269 19.19 26.72 -13.69
C PHE A 269 19.80 26.22 -12.39
N GLN A 270 20.56 27.04 -11.66
CA GLN A 270 21.08 26.69 -10.33
C GLN A 270 20.97 27.88 -9.37
N THR A 271 20.44 27.68 -8.16
CA THR A 271 20.19 28.75 -7.18
C THR A 271 21.41 29.09 -6.33
N TRP A 272 22.11 28.08 -5.81
CA TRP A 272 23.26 28.26 -4.91
C TRP A 272 24.58 27.96 -5.62
N ASP A 273 25.71 28.39 -5.04
CA ASP A 273 27.03 28.16 -5.63
C ASP A 273 27.33 26.67 -5.84
N ILE A 274 27.81 26.32 -7.03
CA ILE A 274 28.12 24.94 -7.38
C ILE A 274 29.45 24.48 -6.75
N ALA A 275 29.47 23.23 -6.29
CA ALA A 275 30.71 22.50 -6.00
C ALA A 275 31.04 21.56 -7.19
N PRO A 276 31.71 22.04 -8.26
CA PRO A 276 31.80 21.34 -9.54
C PRO A 276 32.53 19.99 -9.48
N GLN A 277 33.34 19.77 -8.44
CA GLN A 277 34.03 18.48 -8.24
C GLN A 277 33.04 17.34 -8.00
N VAL A 278 31.93 17.60 -7.32
CA VAL A 278 30.99 16.56 -6.84
C VAL A 278 29.54 16.79 -7.28
N MET A 279 29.24 17.96 -7.84
CA MET A 279 27.90 18.33 -8.33
C MET A 279 27.91 18.60 -9.83
N ASP A 280 26.77 18.38 -10.46
CA ASP A 280 26.46 18.90 -11.78
C ASP A 280 25.52 20.09 -11.69
N TRP A 281 25.68 21.03 -12.60
CA TRP A 281 24.85 22.22 -12.65
C TRP A 281 23.39 21.84 -12.97
N GLY A 282 22.44 22.43 -12.26
CA GLY A 282 21.01 22.24 -12.48
C GLY A 282 20.17 21.98 -11.23
N TRP A 283 19.01 22.62 -11.17
CA TRP A 283 17.92 22.42 -10.20
C TRP A 283 17.10 21.18 -10.55
N CYS A 284 16.78 21.04 -11.84
CA CYS A 284 16.36 19.77 -12.41
C CYS A 284 17.61 18.93 -12.68
N PRO A 285 17.72 17.71 -12.12
CA PRO A 285 18.78 16.78 -12.45
C PRO A 285 18.89 16.57 -13.96
N GLN A 286 20.11 16.41 -14.47
CA GLN A 286 20.33 16.18 -15.90
C GLN A 286 19.78 14.82 -16.34
N ASP A 287 19.58 14.61 -17.65
CA ASP A 287 18.99 13.38 -18.19
C ASP A 287 19.80 12.11 -17.86
N LYS A 288 21.09 12.24 -17.58
CA LYS A 288 21.93 11.12 -17.09
C LYS A 288 21.58 10.67 -15.66
N SER A 289 20.89 11.51 -14.89
CA SER A 289 20.40 11.24 -13.54
C SER A 289 18.87 11.07 -13.52
N SER A 290 18.25 10.80 -14.68
CA SER A 290 16.81 10.58 -14.76
C SER A 290 16.38 9.28 -14.09
N ILE A 291 15.09 9.19 -13.77
CA ILE A 291 14.47 7.96 -13.24
C ILE A 291 14.84 6.76 -14.11
N GLN A 292 15.25 5.67 -13.45
CA GLN A 292 15.41 4.36 -14.07
C GLN A 292 14.17 3.53 -13.74
N TYR A 293 13.41 3.12 -14.75
CA TYR A 293 12.10 2.47 -14.56
C TYR A 293 12.25 0.95 -14.57
N ALA A 294 11.68 0.28 -13.56
CA ALA A 294 11.57 -1.18 -13.47
C ALA A 294 12.87 -1.92 -13.86
N LEU A 295 14.00 -1.60 -13.23
CA LEU A 295 15.24 -2.34 -13.43
C LEU A 295 15.08 -3.79 -12.95
N ALA A 296 15.61 -4.72 -13.75
CA ALA A 296 15.73 -6.15 -13.43
C ALA A 296 17.15 -6.55 -13.01
N SER A 297 18.15 -5.70 -13.25
CA SER A 297 19.56 -6.04 -13.08
C SER A 297 20.24 -5.23 -11.97
N ALA A 298 20.74 -5.92 -10.95
CA ALA A 298 21.58 -5.35 -9.91
C ALA A 298 22.84 -4.65 -10.47
N ALA A 299 23.43 -5.18 -11.55
CA ALA A 299 24.60 -4.58 -12.19
C ALA A 299 24.26 -3.21 -12.82
N GLN A 300 23.12 -3.12 -13.52
CA GLN A 300 22.65 -1.86 -14.09
C GLN A 300 22.33 -0.83 -13.00
N ALA A 301 21.64 -1.24 -11.93
CA ALA A 301 21.36 -0.40 -10.78
C ALA A 301 22.66 0.13 -10.14
N ARG A 302 23.64 -0.75 -9.91
CA ARG A 302 24.96 -0.41 -9.35
C ARG A 302 25.71 0.60 -10.21
N THR A 303 25.79 0.37 -11.53
CA THR A 303 26.45 1.28 -12.46
C THR A 303 25.76 2.64 -12.49
N PHE A 304 24.42 2.66 -12.49
CA PHE A 304 23.66 3.90 -12.44
C PHE A 304 23.93 4.69 -11.15
N ILE A 305 23.77 4.05 -9.99
CA ILE A 305 23.95 4.70 -8.68
C ILE A 305 25.38 5.24 -8.51
N ASN A 306 26.40 4.50 -8.93
CA ASN A 306 27.81 4.95 -8.87
C ASN A 306 28.07 6.20 -9.73
N ASN A 307 27.34 6.37 -10.83
CA ASN A 307 27.49 7.50 -11.74
C ASN A 307 26.61 8.70 -11.39
N LEU A 308 25.77 8.59 -10.35
CA LEU A 308 24.98 9.72 -9.88
C LEU A 308 25.91 10.86 -9.42
N ARG A 309 25.47 12.08 -9.72
CA ARG A 309 26.09 13.32 -9.24
C ARG A 309 25.03 14.18 -8.60
N MET A 310 25.44 14.98 -7.63
CA MET A 310 24.53 15.82 -6.87
C MET A 310 24.06 17.03 -7.69
N HIS A 311 22.88 17.53 -7.37
CA HIS A 311 22.23 18.66 -8.02
C HIS A 311 21.65 19.62 -6.98
N ASP A 312 21.12 20.75 -7.43
CA ASP A 312 20.76 21.83 -6.55
C ASP A 312 19.30 21.77 -6.06
N GLY A 313 19.05 22.21 -4.81
CA GLY A 313 17.73 22.17 -4.15
C GLY A 313 17.29 20.80 -3.63
N THR A 314 16.23 20.78 -2.83
CA THR A 314 15.67 19.57 -2.20
C THR A 314 14.15 19.56 -2.36
N GLY A 315 13.65 18.77 -3.31
CA GLY A 315 12.28 18.71 -3.79
C GLY A 315 11.62 17.35 -3.53
N THR A 316 11.68 16.86 -2.29
CA THR A 316 11.21 15.51 -1.89
C THR A 316 9.78 15.19 -2.32
N HIS A 317 8.89 16.18 -2.31
CA HIS A 317 7.51 16.06 -2.80
C HIS A 317 7.42 15.64 -4.29
N TYR A 318 8.27 16.16 -5.17
CA TYR A 318 8.33 15.71 -6.57
C TYR A 318 8.73 14.25 -6.67
N ALA A 319 9.73 13.85 -5.89
CA ALA A 319 10.25 12.50 -5.89
C ALA A 319 9.20 11.50 -5.39
N MET A 320 8.50 11.84 -4.30
CA MET A 320 7.40 11.05 -3.77
C MET A 320 6.22 10.95 -4.76
N LYS A 321 5.90 12.04 -5.49
CA LYS A 321 4.88 12.02 -6.55
C LYS A 321 5.24 11.03 -7.65
N TYR A 322 6.47 11.05 -8.14
CA TYR A 322 6.91 10.08 -9.14
C TYR A 322 7.02 8.66 -8.59
N ALA A 323 7.35 8.48 -7.31
CA ALA A 323 7.39 7.17 -6.67
C ALA A 323 6.01 6.52 -6.65
N LEU A 324 4.99 7.26 -6.24
CA LEU A 324 3.62 6.79 -6.27
C LEU A 324 3.13 6.57 -7.71
N ALA A 325 3.46 7.48 -8.64
CA ALA A 325 3.10 7.33 -10.05
C ALA A 325 3.74 6.10 -10.69
N ALA A 326 4.98 5.76 -10.33
CA ALA A 326 5.69 4.59 -10.82
C ALA A 326 5.12 3.26 -10.29
N LEU A 327 4.21 3.31 -9.30
CA LEU A 327 3.49 2.15 -8.77
C LEU A 327 1.99 2.18 -9.16
N ASP A 328 1.53 3.25 -9.80
CA ASP A 328 0.14 3.44 -10.18
C ASP A 328 -0.21 2.66 -11.46
N PRO A 329 -1.28 1.83 -11.46
CA PRO A 329 -1.73 1.09 -12.65
C PRO A 329 -2.00 1.97 -13.87
N SER A 330 -2.40 3.24 -13.68
CA SER A 330 -2.61 4.20 -14.77
C SER A 330 -1.31 4.55 -15.52
N SER A 331 -0.14 4.29 -14.93
CA SER A 331 1.16 4.47 -15.56
C SER A 331 1.60 3.28 -16.40
N GLN A 332 0.88 2.15 -16.38
CA GLN A 332 1.23 0.95 -17.15
C GLN A 332 1.44 1.22 -18.65
N PRO A 333 0.60 2.03 -19.35
CA PRO A 333 0.85 2.36 -20.75
C PRO A 333 2.18 3.10 -20.99
N ALA A 334 2.66 3.87 -20.00
CA ALA A 334 3.96 4.52 -20.09
C ALA A 334 5.12 3.50 -19.99
N PHE A 335 4.99 2.49 -19.14
CA PHE A 335 5.98 1.42 -19.03
C PHE A 335 6.01 0.55 -20.30
N GLN A 336 4.86 0.24 -20.89
CA GLN A 336 4.78 -0.40 -22.21
C GLN A 336 5.45 0.44 -23.31
N HIS A 337 5.29 1.76 -23.26
CA HIS A 337 5.96 2.67 -24.18
C HIS A 337 7.49 2.60 -24.03
N LEU A 338 7.98 2.64 -22.79
CA LEU A 338 9.41 2.57 -22.46
C LEU A 338 10.03 1.18 -22.73
N SER A 339 9.23 0.11 -22.68
CA SER A 339 9.68 -1.26 -22.94
C SER A 339 9.81 -1.60 -24.42
N HIS A 340 9.43 -0.69 -25.31
CA HIS A 340 9.54 -0.91 -26.74
C HIS A 340 11.00 -1.23 -27.13
N PRO A 341 11.28 -2.22 -28.00
CA PRO A 341 12.64 -2.66 -28.33
C PRO A 341 13.58 -1.56 -28.86
N SER A 342 13.04 -0.50 -29.46
CA SER A 342 13.82 0.64 -29.94
C SER A 342 14.32 1.56 -28.83
N ARG A 343 13.74 1.48 -27.62
CA ARG A 343 14.08 2.30 -26.44
C ARG A 343 14.83 1.47 -25.41
N GLY A 344 14.30 0.30 -25.07
CA GLY A 344 14.92 -0.63 -24.12
C GLY A 344 15.11 -0.06 -22.71
N LEU A 345 14.27 0.90 -22.29
CA LEU A 345 14.39 1.57 -20.99
C LEU A 345 13.67 0.83 -19.86
N VAL A 346 12.70 -0.01 -20.21
CA VAL A 346 12.04 -0.97 -19.32
C VAL A 346 12.25 -2.38 -19.88
N PRO A 347 12.69 -3.36 -19.09
CA PRO A 347 12.80 -4.75 -19.53
C PRO A 347 11.45 -5.30 -20.02
N PRO A 348 11.40 -6.07 -21.13
CA PRO A 348 10.15 -6.58 -21.69
C PRO A 348 9.27 -7.38 -20.70
N GLU A 349 9.89 -8.09 -19.76
CA GLU A 349 9.23 -8.85 -18.69
C GLU A 349 8.43 -7.97 -17.72
N PHE A 350 8.72 -6.67 -17.66
CA PHE A 350 8.06 -5.70 -16.79
C PHE A 350 7.21 -4.68 -17.57
N ALA A 351 6.95 -4.92 -18.85
CA ALA A 351 6.09 -4.08 -19.67
C ALA A 351 4.65 -3.99 -19.13
N ASN A 352 4.18 -5.00 -18.40
CA ASN A 352 2.85 -5.03 -17.78
C ASN A 352 2.80 -4.39 -16.38
N ARG A 353 3.91 -3.78 -15.91
CA ARG A 353 3.94 -3.04 -14.65
C ARG A 353 3.61 -1.57 -14.90
N PRO A 354 3.02 -0.84 -13.94
CA PRO A 354 2.63 -1.31 -12.61
C PRO A 354 1.38 -2.20 -12.65
N ALA A 355 1.32 -3.22 -11.78
CA ALA A 355 0.16 -4.08 -11.60
C ALA A 355 -1.04 -3.30 -11.00
N ALA A 356 -2.24 -3.89 -11.07
CA ALA A 356 -3.44 -3.34 -10.43
C ALA A 356 -3.26 -3.16 -8.91
N TRP A 357 -3.99 -2.23 -8.30
CA TRP A 357 -3.92 -1.98 -6.85
C TRP A 357 -4.38 -3.17 -6.02
N ASP A 358 -5.34 -3.94 -6.53
CA ASP A 358 -5.95 -5.09 -5.89
C ASP A 358 -5.36 -6.43 -6.35
N ASP A 359 -4.20 -6.41 -7.05
CA ASP A 359 -3.49 -7.63 -7.43
C ASP A 359 -2.95 -8.34 -6.16
N PRO A 360 -3.48 -9.53 -5.81
CA PRO A 360 -3.08 -10.23 -4.59
C PRO A 360 -1.64 -10.76 -4.64
N GLU A 361 -1.05 -10.88 -5.84
CA GLU A 361 0.30 -11.40 -6.03
C GLU A 361 1.37 -10.31 -6.04
N THR A 362 0.98 -9.03 -6.09
CA THR A 362 1.93 -7.92 -6.24
C THR A 362 2.00 -7.07 -4.97
N LYS A 363 3.20 -6.94 -4.41
CA LYS A 363 3.49 -5.95 -3.37
C LYS A 363 4.14 -4.71 -3.96
N LYS A 364 3.66 -3.56 -3.50
CA LYS A 364 4.10 -2.24 -3.95
C LYS A 364 4.78 -1.54 -2.78
N ILE A 365 6.01 -1.11 -2.98
CA ILE A 365 6.85 -0.62 -1.89
C ILE A 365 7.54 0.67 -2.31
N ILE A 366 7.47 1.69 -1.47
CA ILE A 366 8.25 2.92 -1.62
C ILE A 366 9.32 2.94 -0.53
N VAL A 367 10.57 3.14 -0.91
CA VAL A 367 11.67 3.39 0.03
C VAL A 367 12.17 4.81 -0.21
N LEU A 368 11.81 5.73 0.70
CA LEU A 368 12.14 7.14 0.59
C LEU A 368 13.25 7.53 1.58
N MET A 369 14.29 8.17 1.07
CA MET A 369 15.36 8.72 1.91
C MET A 369 15.53 10.23 1.68
N THR A 370 15.87 10.95 2.74
CA THR A 370 16.32 12.36 2.66
C THR A 370 17.28 12.69 3.80
N ASP A 371 18.18 13.65 3.57
CA ASP A 371 19.08 14.19 4.59
C ASP A 371 18.63 15.53 5.18
N GLY A 372 17.49 16.05 4.72
CA GLY A 372 17.18 17.46 4.92
C GLY A 372 15.73 17.84 4.74
N GLN A 373 15.52 19.16 4.80
CA GLN A 373 14.21 19.77 4.68
C GLN A 373 13.86 19.97 3.21
N ILE A 374 12.57 19.82 2.91
CA ILE A 374 12.01 20.26 1.63
C ILE A 374 12.25 21.76 1.49
N THR A 375 12.80 22.17 0.36
CA THR A 375 13.12 23.58 0.06
C THR A 375 11.99 24.28 -0.70
N VAL A 376 12.07 25.61 -0.76
CA VAL A 376 11.27 26.44 -1.67
C VAL A 376 11.52 26.04 -3.13
N GLN A 377 10.56 26.30 -4.02
CA GLN A 377 10.79 26.17 -5.47
C GLN A 377 11.08 27.53 -6.08
N GLU A 378 12.33 27.69 -6.52
CA GLU A 378 12.80 28.88 -7.23
C GLU A 378 12.56 28.72 -8.73
N ARG A 379 12.40 29.84 -9.44
CA ARG A 379 12.55 29.91 -10.90
C ARG A 379 13.31 31.16 -11.32
N PRO A 380 14.04 31.11 -12.44
CA PRO A 380 14.47 32.32 -13.14
C PRO A 380 13.26 33.21 -13.47
N ARG A 381 13.41 34.52 -13.32
CA ARG A 381 12.41 35.50 -13.82
C ARG A 381 12.37 35.51 -15.35
N ILE A 382 13.51 35.22 -15.98
CA ILE A 382 13.64 35.06 -17.43
C ILE A 382 14.21 33.67 -17.70
N PRO A 383 13.35 32.65 -17.96
CA PRO A 383 13.74 31.25 -18.11
C PRO A 383 14.88 30.97 -19.08
N GLN A 384 14.97 31.75 -20.15
CA GLN A 384 15.91 31.53 -21.24
C GLN A 384 17.33 31.99 -20.90
N GLN A 385 17.52 33.01 -20.06
CA GLN A 385 18.78 33.79 -19.91
C GLN A 385 19.85 33.20 -18.99
N GLU A 386 19.63 32.04 -18.36
CA GLU A 386 20.49 31.60 -17.26
C GLU A 386 21.76 30.82 -17.65
N ARG A 387 22.08 30.68 -18.94
CA ARG A 387 23.30 29.96 -19.35
C ARG A 387 24.54 30.83 -19.59
N ASP A 388 24.41 32.15 -19.69
CA ASP A 388 25.56 33.05 -19.96
C ASP A 388 26.27 33.53 -18.68
N ILE A 389 26.48 32.58 -17.76
CA ILE A 389 26.99 32.85 -16.42
C ILE A 389 28.51 33.05 -16.41
N ASP A 390 29.26 32.61 -17.43
CA ASP A 390 30.70 32.92 -17.52
C ASP A 390 30.98 34.41 -17.77
N ARG A 391 30.09 35.12 -18.50
CA ARG A 391 30.23 36.57 -18.73
C ARG A 391 29.49 37.40 -17.68
N THR A 392 28.31 36.93 -17.25
CA THR A 392 27.46 37.65 -16.29
C THR A 392 28.01 37.60 -14.86
N ILE A 393 28.73 36.55 -14.44
CA ILE A 393 29.39 36.52 -13.11
C ILE A 393 30.42 37.63 -12.92
N LEU A 394 31.07 38.10 -14.00
CA LEU A 394 32.06 39.19 -13.88
C LEU A 394 31.40 40.56 -13.67
N GLN A 395 30.14 40.75 -14.03
CA GLN A 395 29.43 42.04 -13.85
C GLN A 395 28.33 41.99 -12.78
N SER A 396 27.78 40.81 -12.45
CA SER A 396 26.70 40.62 -11.49
C SER A 396 27.17 39.84 -10.25
N ILE A 397 28.05 40.44 -9.47
CA ILE A 397 28.51 39.96 -8.16
C ILE A 397 27.32 39.70 -7.16
N HIS A 398 26.05 39.88 -7.54
CA HIS A 398 24.84 39.74 -6.72
C HIS A 398 23.61 39.09 -7.43
N GLY A 399 23.78 37.97 -8.14
CA GLY A 399 22.73 37.25 -8.91
C GLY A 399 21.50 36.68 -8.17
N LYS A 400 21.06 37.28 -7.06
CA LYS A 400 19.78 36.98 -6.38
C LYS A 400 18.57 37.70 -7.00
N ASN A 401 18.79 38.80 -7.74
CA ASN A 401 17.70 39.66 -8.21
C ASN A 401 16.93 39.12 -9.42
N ASN A 402 17.50 38.17 -10.19
CA ASN A 402 16.84 37.61 -11.38
C ASN A 402 16.05 36.32 -11.10
N ARG A 403 15.85 35.97 -9.83
CA ARG A 403 15.10 34.77 -9.43
C ARG A 403 13.96 35.12 -8.50
N GLY A 404 12.99 34.22 -8.43
CA GLY A 404 11.85 34.35 -7.54
C GLY A 404 11.33 33.00 -7.08
N THR A 405 10.99 32.94 -5.81
CA THR A 405 10.24 31.83 -5.24
C THR A 405 8.88 31.76 -5.92
N VAL A 406 8.63 30.68 -6.64
CA VAL A 406 7.33 30.41 -7.27
C VAL A 406 6.42 29.68 -6.30
N ILE A 407 6.96 28.76 -5.50
CA ILE A 407 6.22 28.04 -4.47
C ILE A 407 6.99 28.04 -3.15
N GLY A 408 6.31 28.44 -2.07
CA GLY A 408 6.89 28.47 -0.73
C GLY A 408 7.04 27.09 -0.09
N GLU A 409 7.96 26.99 0.86
CA GLU A 409 8.30 25.75 1.58
C GLU A 409 7.07 25.07 2.20
N SER A 410 6.23 25.84 2.91
CA SER A 410 5.04 25.29 3.56
C SER A 410 4.06 24.62 2.59
N THR A 411 3.97 25.14 1.36
CA THR A 411 3.15 24.54 0.30
C THR A 411 3.78 23.25 -0.22
N ASN A 412 5.10 23.20 -0.36
CA ASN A 412 5.81 21.99 -0.77
C ASN A 412 5.73 20.88 0.29
N VAL A 413 5.77 21.24 1.58
CA VAL A 413 5.52 20.32 2.69
C VAL A 413 4.10 19.78 2.64
N ALA A 414 3.09 20.64 2.46
CA ALA A 414 1.70 20.18 2.33
C ALA A 414 1.50 19.26 1.12
N ARG A 415 2.20 19.51 0.00
CA ARG A 415 2.19 18.65 -1.18
C ARG A 415 2.83 17.29 -0.91
N PHE A 416 3.94 17.26 -0.18
CA PHE A 416 4.55 16.01 0.27
C PHE A 416 3.58 15.18 1.12
N GLU A 417 2.98 15.81 2.15
CA GLU A 417 2.02 15.17 3.04
C GLU A 417 0.77 14.67 2.27
N ALA A 418 0.30 15.40 1.26
CA ALA A 418 -0.80 14.98 0.40
C ALA A 418 -0.47 13.70 -0.38
N ILE A 419 0.70 13.62 -1.00
CA ILE A 419 1.11 12.40 -1.72
C ILE A 419 1.34 11.23 -0.74
N CYS A 420 1.93 11.48 0.43
CA CYS A 420 2.07 10.46 1.46
C CYS A 420 0.70 9.94 1.92
N THR A 421 -0.29 10.81 2.05
CA THR A 421 -1.67 10.41 2.39
C THR A 421 -2.25 9.50 1.30
N LEU A 422 -2.09 9.86 0.03
CA LEU A 422 -2.54 9.03 -1.09
C LEU A 422 -1.81 7.67 -1.15
N ALA A 423 -0.49 7.65 -0.91
CA ALA A 423 0.27 6.41 -0.89
C ALA A 423 -0.22 5.47 0.22
N ASN A 424 -0.56 6.03 1.40
CA ASN A 424 -1.00 5.28 2.57
C ASN A 424 -2.50 4.92 2.59
N GLU A 425 -3.26 5.20 1.54
CA GLU A 425 -4.66 4.76 1.51
C GLU A 425 -4.75 3.23 1.47
N PRO A 426 -5.54 2.58 2.36
CA PRO A 426 -5.58 1.13 2.48
C PRO A 426 -5.95 0.39 1.20
N ALA A 427 -6.72 1.02 0.31
CA ALA A 427 -7.16 0.44 -0.96
C ALA A 427 -6.02 0.28 -1.99
N ARG A 428 -4.85 0.89 -1.77
CA ARG A 428 -3.71 0.82 -2.71
C ARG A 428 -2.66 -0.21 -2.32
N HIS A 429 -2.66 -0.66 -1.07
CA HIS A 429 -1.72 -1.67 -0.56
C HIS A 429 -0.24 -1.31 -0.84
N VAL A 430 0.14 -0.04 -0.65
CA VAL A 430 1.53 0.43 -0.80
C VAL A 430 2.18 0.56 0.59
N ASP A 431 3.31 -0.12 0.78
CA ASP A 431 4.12 0.01 1.98
C ASP A 431 5.18 1.10 1.79
N VAL A 432 5.15 2.14 2.62
CA VAL A 432 6.06 3.29 2.55
C VAL A 432 7.06 3.23 3.69
N TYR A 433 8.30 2.90 3.32
CA TYR A 433 9.48 2.97 4.17
C TYR A 433 10.14 4.34 4.05
N THR A 434 10.51 4.93 5.18
CA THR A 434 11.17 6.24 5.19
C THR A 434 12.44 6.22 6.03
N VAL A 435 13.49 6.85 5.51
CA VAL A 435 14.80 6.92 6.15
C VAL A 435 15.23 8.38 6.27
N ALA A 436 15.29 8.87 7.52
CA ALA A 436 15.80 10.18 7.86
C ALA A 436 17.31 10.08 8.16
N PHE A 437 18.15 10.53 7.22
CA PHE A 437 19.59 10.32 7.27
C PHE A 437 20.34 11.57 7.77
N GLU A 438 21.03 11.45 8.91
CA GLU A 438 21.70 12.58 9.59
C GLU A 438 20.77 13.78 9.88
N VAL A 439 19.48 13.50 10.03
CA VAL A 439 18.45 14.48 10.35
C VAL A 439 18.28 14.59 11.88
N PRO A 440 18.32 15.82 12.46
CA PRO A 440 18.11 16.00 13.89
C PRO A 440 16.74 15.51 14.35
N ARG A 441 16.69 14.85 15.51
CA ARG A 441 15.44 14.36 16.12
C ARG A 441 14.44 15.50 16.30
N ASN A 442 13.19 15.25 15.94
CA ASN A 442 12.08 16.20 16.02
C ASN A 442 12.28 17.50 15.21
N SER A 443 13.19 17.51 14.24
CA SER A 443 13.20 18.55 13.21
C SER A 443 11.96 18.42 12.30
N PRO A 444 11.63 19.46 11.51
CA PRO A 444 10.58 19.36 10.49
C PRO A 444 10.74 18.15 9.55
N ALA A 445 11.95 17.93 9.01
CA ALA A 445 12.25 16.78 8.16
C ALA A 445 12.03 15.43 8.87
N ASP A 446 12.44 15.32 10.14
CA ASP A 446 12.21 14.11 10.95
C ASP A 446 10.73 13.79 11.12
N ARG A 447 9.89 14.82 11.35
CA ARG A 447 8.45 14.66 11.49
C ARG A 447 7.78 14.32 10.17
N GLN A 448 8.20 14.96 9.08
CA GLN A 448 7.69 14.69 7.73
C GLN A 448 7.95 13.24 7.32
N MET A 449 9.19 12.77 7.48
CA MET A 449 9.53 11.38 7.17
C MET A 449 8.76 10.39 8.05
N ARG A 450 8.72 10.63 9.37
CA ARG A 450 7.94 9.78 10.29
C ARG A 450 6.45 9.75 9.94
N GLY A 451 5.87 10.88 9.52
CA GLY A 451 4.46 10.98 9.16
C GLY A 451 4.11 10.36 7.80
N CYS A 452 5.10 10.17 6.93
CA CYS A 452 4.90 9.56 5.62
C CYS A 452 5.01 8.03 5.64
N ALA A 453 5.71 7.46 6.62
CA ALA A 453 5.82 6.02 6.80
C ALA A 453 4.45 5.37 7.06
N SER A 454 4.20 4.21 6.44
CA SER A 454 2.92 3.49 6.61
C SER A 454 2.70 2.95 8.02
N ASP A 455 3.79 2.53 8.66
CA ASP A 455 3.80 2.05 10.04
C ASP A 455 4.99 2.65 10.80
N PRO A 456 4.89 2.90 12.12
CA PRO A 456 6.03 3.38 12.91
C PRO A 456 7.29 2.50 12.81
N SER A 457 7.15 1.21 12.53
CA SER A 457 8.26 0.26 12.33
C SER A 457 8.93 0.36 10.94
N MET A 458 8.35 1.13 10.02
CA MET A 458 8.86 1.44 8.68
C MET A 458 9.56 2.82 8.61
N PHE A 459 9.64 3.54 9.74
CA PHE A 459 10.43 4.76 9.87
C PHE A 459 11.80 4.46 10.51
N PHE A 460 12.86 4.88 9.83
CA PHE A 460 14.24 4.71 10.29
C PHE A 460 14.94 6.06 10.42
N ARG A 461 15.75 6.19 11.46
CA ARG A 461 16.68 7.30 11.63
C ARG A 461 18.08 6.73 11.76
N THR A 462 19.00 7.24 10.95
CA THR A 462 20.36 6.69 10.88
C THR A 462 21.38 7.79 10.57
N SER A 463 22.66 7.51 10.77
CA SER A 463 23.78 8.42 10.52
C SER A 463 25.03 7.66 10.09
N GLY A 464 25.88 8.28 9.28
CA GLY A 464 27.13 7.66 8.85
C GLY A 464 26.93 6.32 8.12
N ALA A 465 27.70 5.31 8.51
CA ALA A 465 27.75 4.00 7.85
C ALA A 465 26.58 3.06 8.20
N GLU A 466 25.84 3.33 9.28
CA GLU A 466 24.66 2.56 9.70
C GLU A 466 23.53 2.58 8.65
N LEU A 467 23.60 3.51 7.69
CA LEU A 467 22.65 3.60 6.58
C LEU A 467 22.60 2.31 5.74
N ILE A 468 23.76 1.65 5.57
CA ILE A 468 23.85 0.39 4.82
C ILE A 468 23.05 -0.70 5.53
N GLU A 469 23.21 -0.84 6.85
CA GLU A 469 22.48 -1.85 7.65
C GLU A 469 20.97 -1.62 7.61
N VAL A 470 20.52 -0.36 7.64
CA VAL A 470 19.09 -0.02 7.52
C VAL A 470 18.54 -0.46 6.16
N PHE A 471 19.25 -0.13 5.08
CA PHE A 471 18.81 -0.49 3.73
C PHE A 471 18.82 -2.01 3.52
N SER A 472 19.87 -2.72 3.96
CA SER A 472 19.91 -4.18 3.94
C SER A 472 18.77 -4.80 4.75
N GLY A 473 18.50 -4.30 5.96
CA GLY A 473 17.40 -4.81 6.78
C GLY A 473 16.00 -4.54 6.19
N ILE A 474 15.83 -3.45 5.43
CA ILE A 474 14.59 -3.23 4.65
C ILE A 474 14.52 -4.25 3.51
N ALA A 475 15.60 -4.45 2.76
CA ALA A 475 15.65 -5.42 1.66
C ALA A 475 15.33 -6.84 2.13
N GLU A 476 15.93 -7.29 3.25
CA GLU A 476 15.63 -8.59 3.87
C GLU A 476 14.14 -8.74 4.21
N ARG A 477 13.53 -7.73 4.84
CA ARG A 477 12.08 -7.76 5.14
C ARG A 477 11.22 -7.86 3.88
N ILE A 478 11.62 -7.20 2.79
CA ILE A 478 10.92 -7.27 1.50
C ILE A 478 11.03 -8.67 0.91
N THR A 479 12.23 -9.25 0.95
CA THR A 479 12.49 -10.62 0.47
C THR A 479 11.74 -11.66 1.30
N ASP A 480 11.71 -11.52 2.63
CA ASP A 480 10.97 -12.41 3.54
C ASP A 480 9.46 -12.31 3.33
N LEU A 481 8.92 -11.09 3.19
CA LEU A 481 7.51 -10.90 2.87
C LEU A 481 7.15 -11.65 1.60
N ARG A 482 8.04 -11.62 0.61
CA ARG A 482 7.83 -12.30 -0.67
C ARG A 482 7.71 -13.81 -0.55
N LEU A 483 8.48 -14.43 0.34
CA LEU A 483 8.45 -15.88 0.55
C LEU A 483 7.21 -16.35 1.32
N ASN A 484 6.46 -15.42 1.91
CA ASN A 484 5.28 -15.68 2.73
C ASN A 484 3.97 -15.15 2.09
N LEU A 485 4.01 -14.71 0.83
CA LEU A 485 2.84 -14.34 0.02
C LEU A 485 2.27 -15.54 -0.71
#